data_AF-R0MME5-F1
#
_entry.id   AF-R0MME5-F1
#
_cell.length_a   1.000
_cell.length_b   1.000
_cell.length_c   1.000
_cell.angle_alpha   90.00
_cell.angle_beta   90.00
_cell.angle_gamma   90.00
#
_symmetry.space_group_name_H-M   'P 1'
#
loop_
_entity.id
_entity.type
_entity.pdbx_description
1 polymer ?
#
loop_
_entity_poly.entity_id
_entity_poly.type
_entity_poly.pdbx_seq_one_letter_code
_entity_poly.pdbx_strand_id
1 'polypeptide(L)' 'ENICKSVIVLSTYPLEEGDKVTVDKYNGILKDYNFWFLTLKKKNSTVYIPTSKVYNSVYEV' A
#
# COMPACT_ATOMS: atom_id res chain seq x y z
N GLU A 1 -12.80 -8.50 -10.26
CA GLU A 1 -12.76 -8.41 -8.78
C GLU A 1 -11.68 -7.47 -8.24
N ASN A 2 -10.42 -7.57 -8.72
CA ASN A 2 -9.31 -6.71 -8.23
C ASN A 2 -9.52 -5.20 -8.42
N ILE A 3 -10.26 -4.80 -9.46
CA ILE A 3 -10.56 -3.39 -9.78
C ILE A 3 -11.35 -2.72 -8.63
N CYS A 4 -12.45 -3.33 -8.16
CA CYS A 4 -13.27 -2.75 -7.11
C CYS A 4 -12.50 -2.57 -5.79
N LYS A 5 -11.63 -3.54 -5.47
CA LYS A 5 -10.77 -3.49 -4.27
C LYS A 5 -9.81 -2.30 -4.32
N SER A 6 -9.14 -2.09 -5.45
CA SER A 6 -8.26 -0.93 -5.64
C SER A 6 -9.02 0.41 -5.54
N VAL A 7 -10.24 0.49 -6.10
CA VAL A 7 -11.07 1.71 -6.00
C VAL A 7 -11.38 2.04 -4.55
N ILE A 8 -11.76 1.05 -3.73
CA ILE A 8 -12.10 1.29 -2.32
C ILE A 8 -10.87 1.79 -1.53
N VAL A 9 -9.71 1.17 -1.72
CA VAL A 9 -8.46 1.62 -1.07
C VAL A 9 -8.14 3.07 -1.45
N LEU A 10 -8.24 3.42 -2.73
CA LEU A 10 -8.00 4.80 -3.18
C LEU A 10 -9.07 5.79 -2.69
N SER A 11 -10.30 5.35 -2.47
CA SER A 11 -11.40 6.24 -2.02
C SER A 11 -11.38 6.48 -0.51
N THR A 12 -10.87 5.51 0.25
CA THR A 12 -10.77 5.59 1.72
C THR A 12 -9.47 6.25 2.19
N TYR A 13 -8.48 6.34 1.29
CA TYR A 13 -7.17 6.93 1.56
C TYR A 13 -6.57 6.48 2.91
N PRO A 14 -6.45 5.17 3.16
CA PRO A 14 -6.19 4.63 4.50
C PRO A 14 -4.79 4.93 5.04
N LEU A 15 -3.87 5.37 4.18
CA LEU A 15 -2.46 5.57 4.49
C LEU A 15 -1.98 6.88 3.87
N GLU A 16 -1.06 7.57 4.55
CA GLU A 16 -0.48 8.83 4.09
C GLU A 16 0.97 8.66 3.59
N GLU A 17 1.36 9.47 2.59
CA GLU A 17 2.77 9.47 2.17
C GLU A 17 3.67 9.85 3.36
N GLY A 18 4.73 9.06 3.56
CA GLY A 18 5.70 9.25 4.64
C GLY A 18 5.48 8.31 5.82
N ASP A 19 4.30 7.69 5.92
CA ASP A 19 3.99 6.73 6.98
C ASP A 19 4.91 5.51 6.92
N LYS A 20 5.36 5.04 8.08
CA LYS A 20 6.15 3.82 8.19
C LYS A 20 5.24 2.62 8.35
N VAL A 21 4.73 2.13 7.23
CA VAL A 21 3.73 1.08 7.20
C VAL A 21 4.32 -0.32 7.12
N THR A 22 3.63 -1.27 7.75
CA THR A 22 3.82 -2.71 7.50
C THR A 22 2.55 -3.28 6.88
N VAL A 23 2.64 -3.73 5.63
CA VAL A 23 1.54 -4.40 4.91
C VAL A 23 1.94 -5.84 4.67
N ASP A 24 1.21 -6.79 5.26
CA ASP A 24 1.54 -8.22 5.24
C ASP A 24 2.97 -8.44 5.80
N LYS A 25 3.93 -8.87 4.97
CA LYS A 25 5.35 -9.04 5.35
C LYS A 25 6.27 -7.90 4.88
N TYR A 26 5.70 -6.85 4.31
CA TYR A 26 6.46 -5.74 3.72
C TYR A 26 6.40 -4.52 4.61
N ASN A 27 7.52 -4.19 5.24
CA ASN A 27 7.72 -2.94 5.97
C ASN A 27 8.45 -1.91 5.10
N GLY A 28 8.02 -0.65 5.13
CA GLY A 28 8.76 0.45 4.53
C GLY A 28 8.07 1.79 4.77
N ILE A 29 8.67 2.85 4.24
CA ILE A 29 8.04 4.17 4.21
C ILE A 29 7.13 4.23 2.99
N LEU A 30 5.85 4.55 3.19
CA LEU A 30 4.92 4.76 2.11
C LEU A 30 5.38 5.94 1.27
N LYS A 31 5.58 5.71 -0.03
CA LYS A 31 5.97 6.75 -0.97
C LYS A 31 4.80 7.27 -1.76
N ASP A 32 4.00 6.37 -2.29
CA ASP A 32 2.82 6.69 -3.08
C ASP A 32 2.02 5.39 -3.29
N TYR A 33 0.77 5.52 -3.69
CA TYR A 33 0.01 4.40 -4.22
C TYR A 33 -0.98 4.87 -5.29
N ASN A 34 -1.03 4.10 -6.35
CA ASN A 34 -1.97 4.31 -7.44
C ASN A 34 -2.93 3.11 -7.53
N PHE A 35 -3.73 3.11 -8.59
CA PHE A 35 -4.72 2.08 -8.84
C PHE A 35 -4.15 0.65 -8.87
N TRP A 36 -2.91 0.50 -9.35
CA TRP A 36 -2.27 -0.79 -9.53
C TRP A 36 -1.39 -1.18 -8.35
N PHE A 37 -0.59 -0.25 -7.86
CA PHE A 37 0.45 -0.54 -6.88
C PHE A 37 0.54 0.50 -5.78
N LEU A 38 0.78 0.00 -4.58
CA LEU A 38 1.31 0.73 -3.44
C LEU A 38 2.83 0.57 -3.37
N THR A 39 3.52 1.68 -3.23
CA THR A 39 4.98 1.77 -3.31
C THR A 39 5.56 2.04 -1.94
N LEU A 40 6.32 1.07 -1.41
CA LEU A 40 7.08 1.23 -0.17
C LEU A 40 8.55 1.43 -0.46
N LYS A 41 9.15 2.45 0.15
CA LYS A 41 10.59 2.66 0.16
C LYS A 41 11.23 1.97 1.36
N LYS A 42 12.16 1.07 1.07
CA LYS A 42 13.09 0.51 2.04
C LYS A 42 14.44 1.20 1.91
N LYS A 43 15.34 0.99 2.89
CA LYS A 43 16.68 1.60 2.91
C LYS A 43 17.43 1.46 1.58
N ASN A 44 17.40 0.25 0.98
CA ASN A 44 18.15 -0.07 -0.25
C ASN A 44 17.27 -0.60 -1.38
N SER A 45 15.94 -0.56 -1.27
CA SER A 45 15.05 -1.13 -2.28
C SER A 45 13.68 -0.47 -2.29
N THR A 46 12.92 -0.74 -3.34
CA THR A 46 11.52 -0.33 -3.48
C THR A 46 10.67 -1.59 -3.60
N VAL A 47 9.53 -1.62 -2.90
CA VAL A 47 8.57 -2.72 -2.97
C VAL A 47 7.29 -2.19 -3.59
N TYR A 48 6.78 -2.93 -4.58
CA TYR A 48 5.49 -2.68 -5.20
C TYR A 48 4.51 -3.75 -4.73
N ILE A 49 3.45 -3.32 -4.06
CA ILE A 49 2.39 -4.18 -3.53
C ILE A 49 1.14 -3.92 -4.36
N PRO A 50 0.49 -4.92 -4.97
CA PRO A 50 -0.77 -4.69 -5.66
C PRO A 50 -1.80 -4.02 -4.74
N THR A 51 -2.39 -2.90 -5.15
CA THR A 51 -3.33 -2.13 -4.32
C THR A 51 -4.54 -2.98 -3.91
N SER A 52 -4.98 -3.90 -4.78
CA SER A 52 -6.04 -4.86 -4.45
C SER A 52 -5.71 -5.80 -3.29
N LYS A 53 -4.43 -6.05 -3.01
CA LYS A 53 -3.99 -6.87 -1.87
C LYS A 53 -4.08 -6.08 -0.56
N VAL A 54 -3.88 -4.76 -0.60
CA VAL A 54 -3.99 -3.87 0.57
C VAL A 54 -5.39 -3.94 1.17
N TYR A 55 -6.43 -4.01 0.32
CA TYR A 55 -7.83 -4.14 0.76
C TYR A 55 -8.08 -5.32 1.70
N ASN A 56 -7.41 -6.46 1.48
CA ASN A 56 -7.56 -7.68 2.28
C ASN A 56 -6.50 -7.80 3.39
N SER A 57 -5.61 -6.82 3.53
CA SER A 57 -4.47 -6.91 4.45
C SER A 57 -4.75 -6.11 5.71
N VAL A 58 -4.35 -6.67 6.86
CA VAL A 58 -4.14 -5.87 8.07
C VAL A 58 -2.83 -5.11 7.89
N TYR A 59 -2.82 -3.83 8.20
CA TYR A 59 -1.63 -2.99 8.18
C TYR A 59 -1.48 -2.23 9.48
N GLU A 60 -0.23 -1.94 9.84
CA GLU A 60 0.14 -1.13 10.99
C GLU A 60 0.82 0.14 10.48
N VAL A 61 0.48 1.29 11.10
CA VAL A 61 0.97 2.63 10.79
C VAL A 61 1.75 3.17 11.98
#